data_AF-A0A955WDT0-F1
#
_entry.id   AF-A0A955WDT0-F1
#
_cell.length_a   1.000
_cell.length_b   1.000
_cell.length_c   1.000
_cell.angle_alpha   90.00
_cell.angle_beta   90.00
_cell.angle_gamma   90.00
#
_symmetry.space_group_name_H-M   'P 1'
#
loop_
_entity.id
_entity.type
_entity.pdbx_description
1 polymer ?
#
loop_
_entity_poly.entity_id
_entity_poly.type
_entity_poly.pdbx_seq_one_letter_code
_entity_poly.pdbx_strand_id
1 'polypeptide(L)'
;GIGESFLRELDEIKYFAVIAIVYRGQCSGSVQADRHGRPNMKFKVPDFEARNVFRGMKIAADGFLDVGARYVAAGTMPGVPSKMRNKADTSTLLSTKLGAKHMAMTGNHAFGSCRMSAASNEGPVDRDGKVRGVEGVYICDTSIFPSPTAVNPQATCMAMADVLTRRMIARA
;
A
#
# COMPACT_ATOMS: atom_id res chain seq x y z
N GLY A 1 18.05 2.90 11.35
CA GLY A 1 19.41 3.44 11.16
C GLY A 1 20.27 2.41 10.47
N ILE A 2 21.55 2.67 10.29
CA ILE A 2 22.56 1.68 9.90
C ILE A 2 23.80 1.86 10.78
N GLY A 3 24.61 0.81 10.93
CA GLY A 3 25.87 0.86 11.70
C GLY A 3 25.68 0.64 13.21
N GLU A 4 26.77 0.83 13.96
CA GLU A 4 26.83 0.48 15.39
C GLU A 4 25.80 1.18 16.27
N SER A 5 25.47 2.44 15.98
CA SER A 5 24.44 3.17 16.73
C SER A 5 23.08 2.51 16.60
N PHE A 6 22.75 2.02 15.40
CA PHE A 6 21.53 1.28 15.15
C PHE A 6 21.55 -0.12 15.81
N LEU A 7 22.69 -0.81 15.80
CA LEU A 7 22.84 -2.10 16.50
C LEU A 7 22.65 -1.93 18.02
N ARG A 8 23.24 -0.89 18.62
CA ARG A 8 23.02 -0.54 20.04
C ARG A 8 21.55 -0.23 20.32
N GLU A 9 20.85 0.43 19.41
CA GLU A 9 19.40 0.63 19.54
C GLU A 9 18.62 -0.68 19.46
N LEU A 10 19.00 -1.62 18.59
CA LEU A 10 18.37 -2.94 18.51
C LEU A 10 18.55 -3.74 19.81
N ASP A 11 19.70 -3.63 20.47
CA ASP A 11 19.95 -4.27 21.77
C ASP A 11 19.07 -3.71 22.91
N GLU A 12 18.59 -2.47 22.78
CA GLU A 12 17.64 -1.86 23.72
C GLU A 12 16.20 -2.35 23.51
N ILE A 13 15.89 -2.94 22.35
CA ILE A 13 14.54 -3.36 21.97
C ILE A 13 14.24 -4.74 22.55
N LYS A 14 14.01 -4.79 23.86
CA LYS A 14 13.51 -5.99 24.55
C LYS A 14 11.99 -6.14 24.46
N TYR A 15 11.29 -5.03 24.29
CA TYR A 15 9.83 -4.96 24.19
C TYR A 15 9.46 -4.02 23.05
N PHE A 16 8.84 -4.56 22.01
CA PHE A 16 8.54 -3.86 20.77
C PHE A 16 7.12 -4.16 20.31
N ALA A 17 6.45 -3.12 19.84
CA ALA A 17 5.17 -3.23 19.16
C ALA A 17 5.22 -2.43 17.86
N VAL A 18 4.56 -2.94 16.83
CA VAL A 18 4.45 -2.29 15.52
C VAL A 18 2.99 -2.06 15.22
N ILE A 19 2.67 -0.83 14.81
CA ILE A 19 1.44 -0.54 14.10
C ILE A 19 1.81 -0.20 12.66
N ALA A 20 1.30 -1.00 11.72
CA ALA A 20 1.35 -0.69 10.31
C ALA A 20 0.14 0.16 9.94
N ILE A 21 0.37 1.32 9.31
CA ILE A 21 -0.70 2.15 8.77
C ILE A 21 -1.13 1.55 7.43
N VAL A 22 -2.22 0.79 7.44
CA VAL A 22 -2.83 0.21 6.24
C VAL A 22 -4.07 1.02 5.90
N TYR A 23 -4.14 1.49 4.66
CA TYR A 23 -5.24 2.32 4.20
C TYR A 23 -5.46 2.16 2.69
N ARG A 24 -6.65 2.57 2.23
CA ARG A 24 -6.97 2.65 0.80
C ARG A 24 -6.48 3.99 0.26
N GLY A 25 -5.33 3.99 -0.40
CA GLY A 25 -4.79 5.19 -1.06
C GLY A 25 -5.39 5.45 -2.44
N GLN A 26 -5.58 6.73 -2.77
CA GLN A 26 -5.82 7.24 -4.11
C GLN A 26 -4.47 7.46 -4.80
N CYS A 27 -3.84 6.34 -5.15
CA CYS A 27 -2.61 6.31 -5.92
C CYS A 27 -2.91 5.91 -7.37
N SER A 28 -2.02 6.29 -8.27
CA SER A 28 -2.12 5.91 -9.68
C SER A 28 -0.77 5.48 -10.21
N GLY A 29 -0.78 4.80 -11.35
CA GLY A 29 0.45 4.28 -11.92
C GLY A 29 0.21 3.62 -13.27
N SER A 30 1.27 3.05 -13.80
CA SER A 30 1.23 2.20 -14.97
C SER A 30 2.26 1.10 -14.86
N VAL A 31 2.01 -0.01 -15.56
CA VAL A 31 2.98 -1.05 -15.80
C VAL A 31 3.11 -1.24 -17.30
N GLN A 32 4.35 -1.27 -17.78
CA GLN A 32 4.68 -1.49 -19.19
C GLN A 32 5.84 -2.47 -19.27
N ALA A 33 5.90 -3.26 -20.33
CA ALA A 33 7.08 -4.07 -20.60
C ALA A 33 8.26 -3.17 -21.00
N ASP A 34 9.46 -3.47 -20.48
CA ASP A 34 10.69 -2.88 -20.99
C ASP A 34 11.12 -3.55 -22.32
N ARG A 35 12.24 -3.11 -22.91
CA ARG A 35 12.77 -3.66 -24.17
C ARG A 35 13.09 -5.16 -24.13
N HIS A 36 13.14 -5.77 -22.95
CA HIS A 36 13.40 -7.19 -22.72
C HIS A 36 12.13 -7.94 -22.27
N GLY A 37 10.95 -7.29 -22.30
CA GLY A 37 9.69 -7.89 -21.88
C GLY A 37 9.47 -7.89 -20.35
N ARG A 38 10.35 -7.27 -19.56
CA ARG A 38 10.23 -7.26 -18.09
C ARG A 38 9.27 -6.17 -17.64
N PRO A 39 8.48 -6.40 -16.57
CA PRO A 39 7.56 -5.39 -16.07
C PRO A 39 8.32 -4.18 -15.51
N ASN A 40 8.00 -3.00 -16.01
CA ASN A 40 8.45 -1.71 -15.50
C ASN A 40 7.25 -0.96 -14.94
N MET A 41 7.21 -0.80 -13.61
CA MET A 41 6.11 -0.16 -12.89
C MET A 41 6.46 1.28 -12.53
N LYS A 42 5.57 2.20 -12.90
CA LYS A 42 5.55 3.58 -12.40
C LYS A 42 4.42 3.70 -11.39
N PHE A 43 4.74 4.20 -10.20
CA PHE A 43 3.77 4.40 -9.14
C PHE A 43 3.86 5.83 -8.62
N LYS A 44 2.72 6.52 -8.56
CA LYS A 44 2.60 7.91 -8.12
C LYS A 44 1.76 7.97 -6.85
N VAL A 45 2.40 8.45 -5.78
CA VAL A 45 1.74 8.80 -4.52
C VAL A 45 1.63 10.33 -4.47
N PRO A 46 0.42 10.90 -4.45
CA PRO A 46 0.24 12.33 -4.24
C PRO A 46 0.65 12.77 -2.82
N ASP A 47 1.11 14.01 -2.65
CA ASP A 47 1.50 14.53 -1.33
C ASP A 47 0.33 14.60 -0.33
N PHE A 48 -0.92 14.70 -0.81
CA PHE A 48 -2.07 14.63 0.09
C PHE A 48 -2.22 13.22 0.70
N GLU A 49 -1.85 12.17 -0.02
CA GLU A 49 -1.87 10.81 0.51
C GLU A 49 -0.79 10.63 1.58
N ALA A 50 0.39 11.18 1.34
CA ALA A 50 1.45 11.20 2.34
C ALA A 50 1.00 11.90 3.63
N ARG A 51 0.30 13.03 3.52
CA ARG A 51 -0.27 13.75 4.67
C ARG A 51 -1.30 12.90 5.44
N ASN A 52 -2.13 12.12 4.74
CA ASN A 52 -3.06 11.19 5.39
C ASN A 52 -2.31 10.11 6.19
N VAL A 53 -1.25 9.54 5.60
CA VAL A 53 -0.41 8.55 6.27
C VAL A 53 0.29 9.15 7.49
N PHE A 54 0.92 10.31 7.37
CA PHE A 54 1.59 10.94 8.50
C PHE A 54 0.62 11.34 9.63
N ARG A 55 -0.61 11.73 9.30
CA ARG A 55 -1.68 11.91 10.29
C ARG A 55 -2.00 10.60 11.01
N GLY A 56 -2.15 9.51 10.28
CA GLY A 56 -2.34 8.17 10.87
C GLY A 56 -1.17 7.75 11.75
N MET A 57 0.07 8.00 11.31
CA MET A 57 1.29 7.74 12.09
C MET A 57 1.32 8.56 13.39
N LYS A 58 0.92 9.84 13.36
CA LYS A 58 0.82 10.65 14.58
C LYS A 58 -0.19 10.04 15.55
N ILE A 59 -1.39 9.67 15.07
CA ILE A 59 -2.43 9.06 15.93
C ILE A 59 -1.91 7.78 16.58
N ALA A 60 -1.27 6.90 15.81
CA ALA A 60 -0.69 5.67 16.33
C ALA A 60 0.46 5.94 17.33
N ALA A 61 1.36 6.88 17.01
CA ALA A 61 2.46 7.25 17.89
C ALA A 61 1.97 7.86 19.21
N ASP A 62 0.97 8.73 19.11
CA ASP A 62 0.29 9.30 20.26
C ASP A 62 -0.33 8.20 21.14
N GLY A 63 -1.05 7.26 20.53
CA GLY A 63 -1.65 6.13 21.25
C GLY A 63 -0.60 5.25 21.94
N PHE A 64 0.53 4.97 21.29
CA PHE A 64 1.64 4.24 21.92
C PHE A 64 2.20 4.97 23.15
N LEU A 65 2.40 6.28 23.06
CA LEU A 65 2.86 7.08 24.20
C LEU A 65 1.83 7.07 25.33
N ASP A 66 0.54 7.15 25.03
CA ASP A 66 -0.54 7.14 26.03
C ASP A 66 -0.62 5.81 26.79
N VAL A 67 -0.27 4.69 26.15
CA VAL A 67 -0.20 3.36 26.80
C VAL A 67 1.16 3.07 27.44
N GLY A 68 2.05 4.06 27.51
CA GLY A 68 3.32 3.97 28.26
C GLY A 68 4.56 3.60 27.44
N ALA A 69 4.52 3.71 26.11
CA ALA A 69 5.73 3.56 25.30
C ALA A 69 6.77 4.62 25.69
N ARG A 70 8.02 4.22 25.94
CA ARG A 70 9.12 5.14 26.29
C ARG A 70 9.50 6.07 25.15
N TYR A 71 9.32 5.60 23.92
CA TYR A 71 9.44 6.36 22.69
C TYR A 71 8.75 5.62 21.55
N VAL A 72 8.47 6.35 20.47
CA VAL A 72 8.02 5.81 19.19
C VAL A 72 9.00 6.22 18.11
N ALA A 73 9.35 5.28 17.24
CA ALA A 73 10.15 5.52 16.05
C ALA A 73 9.29 5.31 14.79
N ALA A 74 9.46 6.17 13.79
CA ALA A 74 8.65 6.18 12.57
C ALA A 74 9.50 6.16 11.28
N GLY A 75 10.76 5.73 11.40
CA GLY A 75 11.77 5.83 10.34
C GLY A 75 12.55 7.14 10.37
N THR A 76 13.43 7.33 9.39
CA THR A 76 14.26 8.54 9.27
C THR A 76 13.62 9.52 8.31
N MET A 77 13.10 10.63 8.85
CA MET A 77 12.49 11.70 8.06
C MET A 77 13.10 13.06 8.47
N PRO A 78 13.30 13.99 7.51
CA PRO A 78 13.83 15.31 7.84
C PRO A 78 12.95 16.06 8.85
N GLY A 79 13.54 16.50 9.95
CA GLY A 79 12.84 17.27 10.99
C GLY A 79 11.92 16.44 11.90
N VAL A 80 11.90 15.11 11.76
CA VAL A 80 11.21 14.21 12.70
C VAL A 80 12.25 13.54 13.60
N PRO A 81 12.12 13.62 14.94
CA PRO A 81 13.02 12.94 15.85
C PRO A 81 13.05 11.42 15.62
N SER A 82 14.23 10.80 15.70
CA SER A 82 14.38 9.34 15.57
C SER A 82 13.69 8.56 16.70
N LYS A 83 13.59 9.18 17.89
CA LYS A 83 12.85 8.69 19.06
C LYS A 83 11.91 9.80 19.54
N MET A 84 10.63 9.71 19.20
CA MET A 84 9.59 10.63 19.69
C MET A 84 9.14 10.19 21.09
N ARG A 85 9.23 11.07 22.08
CA ARG A 85 8.96 10.77 23.50
C ARG A 85 7.74 11.47 24.06
N ASN A 86 7.21 12.45 23.35
CA ASN A 86 6.06 13.24 23.77
C ASN A 86 5.24 13.71 22.56
N LYS A 87 4.08 14.33 22.81
CA LYS A 87 3.15 14.80 21.77
C LYS A 87 3.70 15.96 20.92
N ALA A 88 4.65 16.74 21.44
CA ALA A 88 5.31 17.78 20.65
C ALA A 88 6.22 17.15 19.58
N ASP A 89 6.94 16.08 19.95
CA ASP A 89 7.75 15.30 19.00
C ASP A 89 6.87 14.68 17.92
N THR A 90 5.75 14.02 18.28
CA THR A 90 4.86 13.39 17.29
C THR A 90 4.18 14.39 16.36
N SER A 91 3.97 15.63 16.81
CA SER A 91 3.41 16.71 15.99
C SER A 91 4.32 17.10 14.82
N THR A 92 5.62 16.80 14.86
CA THR A 92 6.54 17.00 13.73
C THR A 92 6.16 16.18 12.50
N LEU A 93 5.44 15.06 12.67
CA LEU A 93 4.89 14.25 11.57
C LEU A 93 3.88 15.03 10.71
N LEU A 94 3.28 16.11 11.23
CA LEU A 94 2.33 16.95 10.51
C LEU A 94 3.00 18.10 9.73
N SER A 95 4.34 18.16 9.72
CA SER A 95 5.09 19.19 9.02
C SER A 95 4.75 19.24 7.53
N THR A 96 4.48 20.43 7.01
CA THR A 96 4.24 20.69 5.58
C THR A 96 5.48 20.44 4.70
N LYS A 97 6.65 20.26 5.32
CA LYS A 97 7.88 19.88 4.63
C LYS A 97 7.92 18.39 4.28
N LEU A 98 7.06 17.58 4.89
CA LEU A 98 6.92 16.16 4.59
C LEU A 98 5.95 15.94 3.42
N GLY A 99 6.18 14.88 2.67
CA GLY A 99 5.49 14.59 1.41
C GLY A 99 5.77 13.17 0.94
N ALA A 100 5.28 12.80 -0.24
CA ALA A 100 5.30 11.42 -0.75
C ALA A 100 6.72 10.83 -0.79
N LYS A 101 7.73 11.64 -1.13
CA LYS A 101 9.14 11.21 -1.17
C LYS A 101 9.72 10.78 0.18
N HIS A 102 9.07 11.15 1.29
CA HIS A 102 9.50 10.81 2.64
C HIS A 102 8.77 9.59 3.21
N MET A 103 7.80 9.03 2.48
CA MET A 103 7.12 7.81 2.88
C MET A 103 8.01 6.59 2.65
N ALA A 104 8.20 5.79 3.69
CA ALA A 104 8.68 4.42 3.54
C ALA A 104 7.49 3.52 3.20
N MET A 105 7.28 3.26 1.91
CA MET A 105 6.14 2.47 1.42
C MET A 105 6.61 1.12 0.89
N THR A 106 5.99 0.04 1.38
CA THR A 106 6.16 -1.30 0.82
C THR A 106 5.13 -1.49 -0.29
N GLY A 107 5.60 -1.60 -1.55
CA GLY A 107 4.75 -1.79 -2.73
C GLY A 107 4.21 -3.21 -2.89
N ASN A 108 3.70 -3.83 -1.83
CA ASN A 108 3.35 -5.25 -1.82
C ASN A 108 1.96 -5.55 -2.39
N HIS A 109 1.11 -4.53 -2.55
CA HIS A 109 -0.26 -4.69 -3.05
C HIS A 109 -0.51 -3.74 -4.23
N ALA A 110 -0.36 -4.24 -5.46
CA ALA A 110 -0.68 -3.53 -6.70
C ALA A 110 -1.97 -4.07 -7.31
N PHE A 111 -2.72 -3.18 -7.96
CA PHE A 111 -4.07 -3.44 -8.46
C PHE A 111 -4.31 -2.75 -9.80
N GLY A 112 -5.31 -3.24 -10.53
CA GLY A 112 -5.96 -2.46 -11.59
C GLY A 112 -5.18 -2.31 -12.91
N SER A 113 -4.07 -3.03 -13.10
CA SER A 113 -3.30 -2.97 -14.37
C SER A 113 -4.06 -3.52 -15.58
N CYS A 114 -5.08 -4.35 -15.35
CA CYS A 114 -5.99 -4.88 -16.37
C CYS A 114 -7.45 -4.76 -15.90
N ARG A 115 -7.83 -3.54 -15.47
CA ARG A 115 -9.10 -3.24 -14.78
C ARG A 115 -10.33 -3.84 -15.47
N MET A 116 -11.14 -4.56 -14.68
CA MET A 116 -12.49 -5.00 -15.04
C MET A 116 -13.46 -3.82 -15.12
N SER A 117 -14.29 -3.78 -16.16
CA SER A 117 -15.41 -2.84 -16.26
C SER A 117 -16.66 -3.48 -16.87
N ALA A 118 -17.82 -3.00 -16.43
CA ALA A 118 -19.12 -3.33 -17.01
C ALA A 118 -19.28 -2.70 -18.41
N ALA A 119 -18.84 -1.46 -18.58
CA ALA A 119 -18.92 -0.76 -19.85
C ALA A 119 -17.81 -1.22 -20.80
N SER A 120 -18.17 -1.50 -22.05
CA SER A 120 -17.24 -2.05 -23.05
C SER A 120 -16.12 -1.10 -23.45
N ASN A 121 -16.29 0.21 -23.23
CA ASN A 121 -15.34 1.26 -23.53
C ASN A 121 -14.48 1.69 -22.33
N GLU A 122 -14.61 1.07 -21.15
CA GLU A 122 -13.98 1.56 -19.91
C GLU A 122 -12.91 0.64 -19.29
N GLY A 123 -12.65 -0.53 -19.88
CA GLY A 123 -11.61 -1.44 -19.40
C GLY A 123 -11.39 -2.66 -20.31
N PRO A 124 -10.17 -3.25 -20.29
CA PRO A 124 -9.80 -4.39 -21.14
C PRO A 124 -10.48 -5.71 -20.74
N VAL A 125 -11.04 -5.79 -19.54
CA VAL A 125 -11.63 -7.01 -18.97
C VAL A 125 -13.11 -6.76 -18.66
N ASP A 126 -13.97 -7.73 -18.95
CA ASP A 126 -15.40 -7.68 -18.62
C ASP A 126 -15.71 -8.19 -17.21
N ARG A 127 -16.99 -8.16 -16.80
CA ARG A 127 -17.45 -8.54 -15.44
C ARG A 127 -17.22 -10.01 -15.09
N ASP A 128 -16.83 -10.83 -16.05
CA ASP A 128 -16.59 -12.26 -15.91
C ASP A 128 -15.11 -12.60 -16.09
N GLY A 129 -14.24 -11.59 -16.04
CA GLY A 129 -12.80 -11.77 -16.12
C GLY A 129 -12.30 -12.02 -17.55
N LYS A 130 -13.17 -11.98 -18.56
CA LYS A 130 -12.79 -12.23 -19.96
C LYS A 130 -12.08 -11.00 -20.54
N VAL A 131 -10.96 -11.24 -21.22
CA VAL A 131 -10.26 -10.21 -21.97
C VAL A 131 -11.07 -9.86 -23.22
N ARG A 132 -11.37 -8.58 -23.41
CA ARG A 132 -12.14 -8.10 -24.56
C ARG A 132 -11.31 -8.21 -25.84
N GLY A 133 -11.95 -8.64 -26.93
CA GLY A 133 -11.31 -8.79 -28.23
C GLY A 133 -10.50 -10.08 -28.41
N VAL A 134 -10.47 -10.97 -27.41
CA VAL A 134 -9.79 -12.27 -27.48
C VAL A 134 -10.72 -13.36 -26.96
N GLU A 135 -10.76 -14.49 -27.65
CA GLU A 135 -11.53 -15.66 -27.20
C GLU A 135 -10.70 -16.55 -26.27
N GLY A 136 -11.35 -17.13 -25.26
CA GLY A 136 -10.72 -18.09 -24.35
C GLY A 136 -9.70 -17.52 -23.35
N VAL A 137 -9.49 -16.20 -23.29
CA VAL A 137 -8.52 -15.59 -22.36
C VAL A 137 -9.22 -14.88 -21.21
N TYR A 138 -8.83 -15.24 -19.99
CA TYR A 138 -9.40 -14.71 -18.74
C TYR A 138 -8.29 -14.31 -17.74
N ILE A 139 -8.60 -13.33 -16.88
CA ILE A 139 -7.71 -12.85 -15.82
C ILE A 139 -8.46 -12.92 -14.48
N CYS A 140 -7.83 -13.46 -13.44
CA CYS A 140 -8.46 -13.74 -12.13
C CYS A 140 -7.61 -13.28 -10.92
N ASP A 141 -6.66 -12.37 -11.13
CA ASP A 141 -5.79 -11.83 -10.08
C ASP A 141 -6.18 -10.37 -9.69
N THR A 142 -5.37 -9.70 -8.89
CA THR A 142 -5.64 -8.31 -8.45
C THR A 142 -5.57 -7.27 -9.57
N SER A 143 -5.05 -7.61 -10.75
CA SER A 143 -4.97 -6.69 -11.89
C SER A 143 -6.34 -6.26 -12.40
N ILE A 144 -7.38 -7.09 -12.20
CA ILE A 144 -8.74 -6.79 -12.65
C ILE A 144 -9.50 -5.91 -11.65
N PHE A 145 -8.97 -5.69 -10.43
CA PHE A 145 -9.69 -4.98 -9.39
C PHE A 145 -9.89 -3.51 -9.80
N PRO A 146 -11.13 -2.98 -9.81
CA PRO A 146 -11.39 -1.60 -10.22
C PRO A 146 -10.92 -0.56 -9.20
N SER A 147 -10.68 -1.00 -7.96
CA SER A 147 -10.10 -0.19 -6.90
C SER A 147 -9.32 -1.07 -5.91
N PRO A 148 -8.33 -0.52 -5.18
CA PRO A 148 -7.62 -1.27 -4.15
C PRO A 148 -8.55 -1.74 -3.02
N THR A 149 -8.25 -2.90 -2.44
CA THR A 149 -8.93 -3.37 -1.22
C THR A 149 -8.56 -2.50 -0.02
N ALA A 150 -9.43 -2.44 0.99
CA ALA A 150 -9.14 -1.67 2.21
C ALA A 150 -8.14 -2.37 3.14
N VAL A 151 -8.04 -3.69 3.01
CA VAL A 151 -7.14 -4.57 3.78
C VAL A 151 -6.38 -5.50 2.83
N ASN A 152 -5.58 -6.42 3.36
CA ASN A 152 -4.82 -7.40 2.59
C ASN A 152 -5.71 -8.06 1.49
N PRO A 153 -5.28 -8.05 0.22
CA PRO A 153 -6.11 -8.50 -0.90
C PRO A 153 -6.20 -10.02 -1.04
N GLN A 154 -5.41 -10.81 -0.32
CA GLN A 154 -5.29 -12.26 -0.54
C GLN A 154 -6.65 -12.96 -0.54
N ALA A 155 -7.45 -12.78 0.51
CA ALA A 155 -8.78 -13.40 0.61
C ALA A 155 -9.73 -12.91 -0.49
N THR A 156 -9.71 -11.61 -0.82
CA THR A 156 -10.53 -11.05 -1.89
C THR A 156 -10.12 -11.60 -3.26
N CYS A 157 -8.83 -11.78 -3.52
CA CYS A 157 -8.32 -12.36 -4.76
C CYS A 157 -8.73 -13.82 -4.90
N MET A 158 -8.59 -14.62 -3.84
CA MET A 158 -9.04 -16.02 -3.84
C MET A 158 -10.55 -16.14 -4.08
N ALA A 159 -11.35 -15.30 -3.41
CA ALA A 159 -12.81 -15.30 -3.59
C ALA A 159 -13.22 -14.88 -5.02
N MET A 160 -12.55 -13.85 -5.57
CA MET A 160 -12.79 -13.44 -6.96
C MET A 160 -12.43 -14.55 -7.95
N ALA A 161 -11.29 -15.22 -7.77
CA ALA A 161 -10.89 -16.33 -8.62
C ALA A 161 -11.89 -17.49 -8.58
N ASP A 162 -12.39 -17.88 -7.40
CA ASP A 162 -13.42 -18.92 -7.25
C ASP A 162 -14.73 -18.53 -7.97
N VAL A 163 -15.24 -17.31 -7.75
CA VAL A 163 -16.45 -16.81 -8.40
C VAL A 163 -16.32 -16.81 -9.92
N LEU A 164 -15.20 -16.29 -10.45
CA LEU A 164 -14.97 -16.23 -11.89
C LEU A 164 -14.86 -17.63 -12.50
N THR A 165 -14.14 -18.54 -11.84
CA THR A 165 -14.00 -19.93 -12.29
C THR A 165 -15.35 -20.65 -12.36
N ARG A 166 -16.20 -20.50 -11.33
CA ARG A 166 -17.56 -21.08 -11.33
C ARG A 166 -18.42 -20.55 -12.48
N ARG A 167 -18.28 -19.27 -12.82
CA ARG A 167 -18.99 -18.67 -13.97
C ARG A 167 -18.47 -19.18 -15.30
N MET A 168 -17.17 -19.43 -15.42
CA MET A 168 -16.59 -20.05 -16.62
C MET A 168 -17.16 -21.45 -16.82
N ILE A 169 -17.18 -22.28 -15.76
CA ILE A 169 -17.73 -23.64 -15.80
C ILE A 169 -19.22 -23.62 -16.20
N ALA A 170 -20.02 -22.70 -15.65
CA ALA A 170 -21.45 -22.61 -15.96
C ALA A 170 -21.77 -22.15 -17.39
N ARG A 171 -20.76 -21.73 -18.17
CA ARG A 171 -20.88 -21.24 -19.55
C ARG A 171 -20.18 -22.14 -20.57
N ALA A 172 -19.46 -23.16 -20.11
CA ALA A 172 -18.83 -24.19 -20.93
C ALA A 172 -19.85 -25.29 -21.28
#